data_AF-A0A3B8WBC7-F1
#
_entry.id   AF-A0A3B8WBC7-F1
#
_cell.length_a   1.000
_cell.length_b   1.000
_cell.length_c   1.000
_cell.angle_alpha   90.00
_cell.angle_beta   90.00
_cell.angle_gamma   90.00
#
_symmetry.space_group_name_H-M   'P 1'
#
loop_
_entity.id
_entity.type
_entity.pdbx_description
1 polymer ?
#
loop_
_entity_poly.entity_id
_entity_poly.type
_entity_poly.pdbx_seq_one_letter_code
_entity_poly.pdbx_strand_id
1 'polypeptide(L)'
;TVVHVAQDGKLVGLIAIADAPRPTATAMVKKMRERGVEVAMLTGDNQATAERIARELGIEMVIADVLPGQKADKIKELQAQGKKVGMVGDGVNDAPALTQAEVGFAIGAGT
;
A
#
# COMPACT_ATOMS: atom_id res chain seq x y z
N THR A 1 13.22 -4.96 -5.10
CA THR A 1 14.04 -6.20 -5.08
C THR A 1 15.15 -6.13 -6.10
N VAL A 2 16.37 -6.57 -5.76
CA VAL A 2 17.47 -6.71 -6.73
C VAL A 2 17.88 -8.17 -6.79
N VAL A 3 17.81 -8.76 -7.99
CA VAL A 3 18.19 -10.14 -8.26
C VAL A 3 19.58 -10.16 -8.89
N HIS A 4 20.49 -10.95 -8.32
CA HIS A 4 21.82 -11.19 -8.88
C HIS A 4 21.75 -12.30 -9.92
N VAL A 5 22.32 -12.07 -11.10
CA VAL A 5 22.37 -13.08 -12.18
C VAL A 5 23.81 -13.54 -12.30
N ALA A 6 24.04 -14.85 -12.19
CA ALA A 6 25.35 -15.46 -12.33
C ALA A 6 25.34 -16.57 -13.38
N GLN A 7 26.44 -16.68 -14.14
CA GLN A 7 26.69 -17.77 -15.07
C GLN A 7 28.05 -18.38 -14.74
N ASP A 8 28.11 -19.71 -14.62
CA ASP A 8 29.32 -20.45 -14.23
C ASP A 8 30.01 -19.90 -12.97
N GLY A 9 29.20 -19.52 -11.97
CA GLY A 9 29.67 -18.96 -10.69
C GLY A 9 30.19 -17.53 -10.77
N LYS A 10 30.14 -16.86 -11.95
CA LYS A 10 30.52 -15.46 -12.13
C LYS A 10 29.29 -14.57 -12.19
N LEU A 11 29.27 -13.48 -11.43
CA LEU A 11 28.23 -12.46 -11.53
C LEU A 11 28.27 -11.83 -12.94
N VAL A 12 27.15 -11.91 -13.67
CA VAL A 12 27.02 -11.36 -15.03
C VAL A 12 26.08 -10.17 -15.10
N GLY A 13 25.27 -9.91 -14.07
CA GLY A 13 24.40 -8.74 -14.04
C GLY A 13 23.47 -8.67 -12.83
N LEU A 14 22.68 -7.59 -12.79
CA LEU A 14 21.67 -7.32 -11.78
C LEU A 14 20.33 -7.02 -12.48
N ILE A 15 19.23 -7.55 -11.94
CA ILE A 15 17.87 -7.19 -12.33
C ILE A 15 17.22 -6.46 -11.16
N ALA A 16 16.90 -5.18 -11.35
CA ALA A 16 16.16 -4.39 -10.38
C ALA A 16 14.66 -4.49 -10.69
N ILE A 17 13.89 -4.98 -9.72
CA ILE A 17 12.44 -5.09 -9.76
C ILE A 17 11.88 -4.10 -8.74
N ALA A 18 11.04 -3.18 -9.19
CA ALA A 18 10.35 -2.22 -8.33
C ALA A 18 8.88 -2.18 -8.70
N ASP A 19 8.00 -2.23 -7.69
CA ASP A 19 6.59 -1.94 -7.89
C ASP A 19 6.43 -0.42 -8.01
N ALA A 20 6.12 0.03 -9.22
CA ALA A 20 5.80 1.41 -9.48
C ALA A 20 4.35 1.69 -9.07
N PRO A 21 4.08 2.80 -8.35
CA PRO A 21 2.71 3.23 -8.13
C PRO A 21 1.97 3.43 -9.46
N ARG A 22 0.66 3.18 -9.46
CA ARG A 22 -0.17 3.45 -10.64
C ARG A 22 -0.05 4.92 -11.03
N PRO A 23 0.00 5.27 -12.33
CA PRO A 23 0.14 6.66 -12.78
C PRO A 23 -0.92 7.62 -12.23
N THR A 24 -2.10 7.09 -11.89
CA THR A 24 -3.24 7.84 -11.35
C THR A 24 -3.19 8.03 -9.83
N ALA A 25 -2.27 7.37 -9.12
CA ALA A 25 -2.22 7.34 -7.66
C ALA A 25 -1.98 8.74 -7.07
N THR A 26 -0.98 9.47 -7.55
CA THR A 26 -0.66 10.83 -7.05
C THR A 26 -1.84 11.79 -7.21
N ALA A 27 -2.53 11.73 -8.36
CA ALA A 27 -3.71 12.57 -8.60
C ALA A 27 -4.88 12.21 -7.69
N MET A 28 -5.06 10.93 -7.37
CA MET A 28 -6.07 10.46 -6.42
C MET A 28 -5.77 10.96 -5.00
N VAL A 29 -4.54 10.77 -4.51
CA VAL A 29 -4.13 11.23 -3.18
C VAL A 29 -4.36 12.73 -3.03
N LYS A 30 -3.93 13.51 -4.03
CA LYS A 30 -4.14 14.97 -4.06
C LYS A 30 -5.63 15.35 -3.96
N LYS A 31 -6.48 14.74 -4.79
CA LYS A 31 -7.94 15.02 -4.78
C LYS A 31 -8.61 14.63 -3.46
N MET A 32 -8.16 13.56 -2.81
CA MET A 32 -8.69 13.16 -1.51
C MET A 32 -8.29 14.16 -0.42
N ARG A 33 -7.02 14.59 -0.41
CA ARG A 33 -6.53 15.63 0.51
C ARG A 33 -7.25 16.96 0.33
N GLU A 34 -7.49 17.41 -0.92
CA GLU A 34 -8.26 18.63 -1.23
C GLU A 34 -9.70 18.58 -0.69
N ARG A 35 -10.25 17.37 -0.50
CA ARG A 35 -11.57 17.15 0.10
C ARG A 35 -11.53 17.00 1.63
N GLY A 36 -10.37 17.20 2.26
CA GLY A 36 -10.19 17.02 3.69
C GLY A 36 -10.13 15.56 4.14
N VAL A 37 -9.90 14.62 3.22
CA VAL A 37 -9.73 13.19 3.55
C VAL A 37 -8.25 12.91 3.81
N GLU A 38 -7.97 12.36 4.98
CA GLU A 38 -6.65 11.86 5.34
C GLU A 38 -6.37 10.54 4.59
N VAL A 39 -5.20 10.46 3.95
CA VAL A 39 -4.80 9.27 3.19
C VAL A 39 -3.65 8.59 3.92
N ALA A 40 -3.81 7.29 4.20
CA ALA A 40 -2.79 6.44 4.81
C ALA A 40 -2.38 5.33 3.84
N MET A 41 -1.08 5.01 3.80
CA MET A 41 -0.56 3.83 3.13
C MET A 41 -0.45 2.67 4.13
N LEU A 42 -1.09 1.55 3.82
CA LEU A 42 -1.01 0.31 4.58
C LEU A 42 -0.29 -0.75 3.73
N THR A 43 0.92 -1.16 4.14
CA THR A 43 1.75 -2.09 3.35
C THR A 43 2.47 -3.12 4.21
N GLY A 44 2.77 -4.26 3.61
CA GLY A 44 3.65 -5.29 4.19
C GLY A 44 5.14 -5.05 3.91
N ASP A 45 5.46 -4.07 3.07
CA ASP A 45 6.85 -3.66 2.85
C ASP A 45 7.46 -3.06 4.11
N ASN A 46 8.79 -3.05 4.18
CA ASN A 46 9.50 -2.38 5.25
C ASN A 46 9.29 -0.86 5.23
N GLN A 47 9.44 -0.25 6.40
CA GLN A 47 9.29 1.19 6.61
C GLN A 47 10.04 2.05 5.58
N ALA A 48 11.33 1.77 5.32
CA ALA A 48 12.14 2.59 4.42
C ALA A 48 11.61 2.62 2.98
N THR A 49 11.12 1.48 2.48
CA THR A 49 10.53 1.37 1.15
C THR A 49 9.17 2.06 1.11
N ALA A 50 8.33 1.81 2.10
CA ALA A 50 7.00 2.39 2.21
C ALA A 50 7.04 3.93 2.26
N GLU A 51 7.93 4.50 3.08
CA GLU A 51 8.09 5.95 3.18
C GLU A 51 8.59 6.59 1.89
N ARG A 52 9.48 5.92 1.14
CA ARG A 52 9.94 6.42 -0.15
C ARG A 52 8.76 6.57 -1.11
N ILE A 53 7.93 5.54 -1.22
CA ILE A 53 6.75 5.55 -2.09
C ILE A 53 5.72 6.57 -1.58
N ALA A 54 5.51 6.64 -0.28
CA ALA A 54 4.57 7.61 0.32
C ALA A 54 4.96 9.05 0.01
N ARG A 55 6.26 9.39 0.09
CA ARG A 55 6.77 10.72 -0.31
C ARG A 55 6.52 11.03 -1.79
N GLU A 56 6.75 10.07 -2.68
CA GLU A 56 6.47 10.22 -4.12
C GLU A 56 4.97 10.47 -4.39
N LEU A 57 4.08 9.92 -3.57
CA LEU A 57 2.63 10.05 -3.69
C LEU A 57 2.02 11.22 -2.89
N GLY A 58 2.78 11.85 -1.99
CA GLY A 58 2.28 12.89 -1.08
C GLY A 58 1.40 12.35 0.06
N ILE A 59 1.67 11.11 0.50
CA ILE A 59 1.00 10.44 1.62
C ILE A 59 1.79 10.69 2.90
N GLU A 60 1.12 11.15 3.96
CA GLU A 60 1.76 11.55 5.22
C GLU A 60 1.75 10.42 6.27
N MET A 61 0.73 9.57 6.25
CA MET A 61 0.60 8.45 7.18
C MET A 61 1.03 7.14 6.51
N VAL A 62 2.03 6.47 7.08
CA VAL A 62 2.52 5.17 6.60
C VAL A 62 2.44 4.16 7.73
N ILE A 63 1.81 3.02 7.45
CA ILE A 63 1.71 1.87 8.33
C ILE A 63 2.35 0.69 7.58
N ALA A 64 3.64 0.50 7.83
CA ALA A 64 4.48 -0.51 7.17
C ALA A 64 4.62 -1.79 8.02
N ASP A 65 5.31 -2.80 7.47
CA ASP A 65 5.58 -4.08 8.12
C ASP A 65 4.30 -4.81 8.59
N VAL A 66 3.18 -4.61 7.88
CA VAL A 66 1.86 -5.18 8.24
C VAL A 66 1.65 -6.51 7.55
N LEU A 67 1.48 -7.57 8.34
CA LEU A 67 1.12 -8.89 7.82
C LEU A 67 -0.33 -8.90 7.27
N PRO A 68 -0.67 -9.76 6.29
CA PRO A 68 -2.03 -9.83 5.74
C PRO A 68 -3.12 -9.97 6.80
N GLY A 69 -2.89 -10.80 7.83
CA GLY A 69 -3.83 -10.97 8.94
C GLY A 69 -3.97 -9.77 9.89
N GLN A 70 -3.03 -8.84 9.88
CA GLN A 70 -3.00 -7.67 10.77
C GLN A 70 -3.64 -6.43 10.14
N LYS A 71 -3.89 -6.42 8.83
CA LYS A 71 -4.46 -5.26 8.13
C LYS A 71 -5.82 -4.84 8.69
N ALA A 72 -6.67 -5.81 9.03
CA ALA A 72 -7.97 -5.54 9.64
C ALA A 72 -7.84 -4.91 11.04
N ASP A 73 -6.84 -5.33 11.83
CA ASP A 73 -6.61 -4.75 13.15
C ASP A 73 -6.11 -3.31 13.05
N LYS A 74 -5.28 -2.98 12.05
CA LYS A 74 -4.89 -1.58 11.77
C LYS A 74 -6.06 -0.69 11.41
N ILE A 75 -7.08 -1.22 10.74
CA ILE A 75 -8.31 -0.48 10.48
C ILE A 75 -9.10 -0.26 11.79
N LYS A 76 -9.21 -1.29 12.64
CA LYS A 76 -9.85 -1.15 13.95
C LYS A 76 -9.15 -0.12 14.83
N GLU A 77 -7.82 -0.08 14.82
CA GLU A 77 -7.02 0.93 15.55
C GLU A 77 -7.37 2.35 15.10
N LEU A 78 -7.54 2.58 13.79
CA LEU A 78 -7.97 3.88 13.25
C LEU A 78 -9.43 4.20 13.61
N GLN A 79 -10.32 3.21 13.54
CA GLN A 79 -11.72 3.37 13.93
C GLN A 79 -11.88 3.69 15.42
N ALA A 80 -11.05 3.08 16.29
CA ALA A 80 -11.03 3.35 17.72
C ALA A 80 -10.61 4.80 18.05
N GLN A 81 -9.93 5.49 17.13
CA GLN A 81 -9.64 6.93 17.22
C GLN A 81 -10.81 7.82 16.76
N GLY A 82 -11.96 7.23 16.46
CA GLY A 82 -13.16 7.91 15.97
C GLY A 82 -13.14 8.22 14.47
N LYS A 83 -12.18 7.70 13.71
CA LYS A 83 -12.12 7.88 12.25
C LYS A 83 -13.11 6.93 11.55
N LYS A 84 -13.75 7.41 10.47
CA LYS A 84 -14.41 6.52 9.50
C LYS A 84 -13.40 6.18 8.42
N VAL A 85 -13.22 4.89 8.13
CA VAL A 85 -12.18 4.36 7.26
C VAL A 85 -12.79 3.83 5.98
N GLY A 86 -12.30 4.33 4.85
CA GLY A 86 -12.47 3.69 3.54
C GLY A 86 -11.20 2.91 3.21
N MET A 87 -11.32 1.63 2.84
CA MET A 87 -10.17 0.82 2.44
C MET A 87 -10.17 0.56 0.94
N VAL A 88 -9.02 0.72 0.31
CA VAL A 88 -8.76 0.31 -1.08
C VAL A 88 -7.82 -0.90 -1.05
N GLY A 89 -8.16 -1.97 -1.77
CA GLY A 89 -7.36 -3.21 -1.79
C GLY A 89 -7.70 -4.09 -2.98
N ASP A 90 -6.97 -5.20 -3.17
CA ASP A 90 -7.14 -6.07 -4.35
C ASP A 90 -8.37 -7.01 -4.26
N GLY A 91 -9.01 -7.09 -3.09
CA GLY A 91 -10.17 -7.95 -2.85
C GLY A 91 -9.84 -9.42 -2.59
N VAL A 92 -8.60 -9.85 -2.79
CA VAL A 92 -8.17 -11.24 -2.59
C VAL A 92 -7.35 -11.34 -1.30
N ASN A 93 -6.25 -10.59 -1.22
CA ASN A 93 -5.38 -10.58 -0.04
C ASN A 93 -5.93 -9.63 1.04
N ASP A 94 -6.70 -8.62 0.63
CA ASP A 94 -7.21 -7.57 1.51
C ASP A 94 -8.65 -7.78 1.97
N ALA A 95 -9.29 -8.92 1.65
CA ALA A 95 -10.71 -9.15 1.94
C ALA A 95 -11.12 -8.91 3.42
N PRO A 96 -10.37 -9.40 4.44
CA PRO A 96 -10.73 -9.14 5.84
C PRO A 96 -10.70 -7.66 6.19
N ALA A 97 -9.73 -6.94 5.65
CA ALA A 97 -9.53 -5.53 5.92
C ALA A 97 -10.57 -4.66 5.17
N LEU A 98 -10.90 -5.03 3.92
CA LEU A 98 -11.98 -4.40 3.14
C LEU A 98 -13.35 -4.53 3.84
N THR A 99 -13.60 -5.67 4.49
CA THR A 99 -14.83 -5.93 5.24
C THR A 99 -14.87 -5.18 6.57
N GLN A 100 -13.71 -4.89 7.17
CA GLN A 100 -13.60 -4.18 8.43
C GLN A 100 -13.85 -2.66 8.28
N ALA A 101 -13.51 -2.09 7.14
CA ALA A 101 -13.74 -0.68 6.83
C ALA A 101 -15.23 -0.34 6.66
N GLU A 102 -15.61 0.92 6.90
CA GLU A 102 -16.98 1.42 6.62
C GLU A 102 -17.33 1.30 5.14
N VAL A 103 -16.33 1.48 4.26
CA VAL A 103 -16.47 1.30 2.82
C VAL A 103 -15.22 0.61 2.27
N GLY A 104 -15.39 -0.57 1.67
CA GLY A 104 -14.34 -1.28 0.95
C GLY A 104 -14.43 -1.04 -0.56
N PHE A 105 -13.30 -0.67 -1.17
CA PHE A 105 -13.12 -0.54 -2.61
C PHE A 105 -12.17 -1.64 -3.10
N ALA A 106 -12.74 -2.75 -3.56
CA ALA A 106 -11.96 -3.80 -4.21
C ALA A 106 -11.57 -3.33 -5.62
N ILE A 107 -10.29 -3.12 -5.85
CA ILE A 107 -9.70 -2.81 -7.15
C ILE A 107 -9.00 -4.08 -7.65
N GLY A 108 -9.82 -5.02 -8.12
CA GLY A 108 -9.33 -6.13 -8.92
C GLY A 108 -8.95 -5.67 -10.32
N ALA A 109 -7.98 -6.34 -10.93
CA ALA A 109 -7.95 -6.42 -12.39
C ALA A 109 -9.17 -7.23 -12.83
N GLY A 110 -10.35 -6.61 -12.87
CA GLY A 110 -11.50 -7.18 -13.55
C GLY A 110 -11.09 -7.48 -14.99
N THR A 111 -11.40 -8.71 -15.43
CA THR A 111 -11.12 -9.35 -16.73
C THR A 111 -10.83 -8.42 -17.91
#